data_AF-A0A3N2C0W1-F1
#
_entry.id   AF-A0A3N2C0W1-F1
#
_cell.length_a   1.000
_cell.length_b   1.000
_cell.length_c   1.000
_cell.angle_alpha   90.00
_cell.angle_beta   90.00
_cell.angle_gamma   90.00
#
_symmetry.space_group_name_H-M   'P 1'
#
loop_
_entity.id
_entity.type
_entity.pdbx_description
1 polymer ?
#
loop_
_entity_poly.entity_id
_entity_poly.type
_entity_poly.pdbx_seq_one_letter_code
_entity_poly.pdbx_strand_id
1 'polypeptide(L)' 'MSARHDFPRTAKEFAENAADHADSAVRVMNEADLPEYRDRAFEEMGFAINQLALAIAGLAERKTL' A
#
# COMPACT_ATOMS: atom_id res chain seq x y z
N MET A 1 20.45 -7.13 -17.34
CA MET A 1 19.87 -7.78 -16.16
C MET A 1 18.43 -7.30 -16.03
N SER A 2 17.44 -8.17 -16.25
CA SER A 2 16.04 -7.78 -16.06
C SER A 2 15.73 -7.88 -14.56
N ALA A 3 15.53 -6.75 -13.89
CA ALA A 3 15.04 -6.73 -12.53
C ALA A 3 13.64 -7.35 -12.58
N ARG A 4 13.52 -8.62 -12.16
CA ARG A 4 12.23 -9.22 -11.86
C ARG A 4 11.68 -8.42 -10.70
N HIS A 5 10.84 -7.44 -11.01
CA HIS A 5 10.01 -6.77 -10.02
C HIS A 5 9.09 -7.86 -9.49
N ASP A 6 9.39 -8.41 -8.33
CA ASP A 6 8.52 -9.38 -7.67
C ASP A 6 7.29 -8.62 -7.19
N PHE A 7 6.28 -8.60 -8.07
CA PHE A 7 4.97 -8.07 -7.71
C PHE A 7 4.40 -8.92 -6.57
N PRO A 8 3.72 -8.31 -5.59
CA PRO A 8 3.10 -9.06 -4.49
C PRO A 8 2.14 -10.10 -5.06
N ARG A 9 2.22 -11.32 -4.54
CA ARG A 9 1.43 -12.47 -5.03
C ARG A 9 0.53 -13.05 -3.95
N THR A 10 0.75 -12.69 -2.69
CA THR A 10 -0.04 -13.21 -1.57
C THR A 10 -0.80 -12.10 -0.86
N ALA A 11 -1.96 -12.44 -0.28
CA ALA A 11 -2.73 -11.51 0.54
C ALA A 11 -1.92 -10.94 1.72
N LYS A 12 -0.95 -11.72 2.25
CA LYS A 12 -0.04 -11.26 3.29
C LYS A 12 0.87 -10.14 2.77
N GLU A 13 1.54 -10.34 1.64
CA GLU A 13 2.43 -9.33 1.03
C GLU A 13 1.66 -8.05 0.67
N PHE A 14 0.43 -8.19 0.17
CA PHE A 14 -0.46 -7.05 -0.06
C PHE A 14 -0.80 -6.29 1.22
N ALA A 15 -1.07 -6.99 2.33
CA ALA A 15 -1.35 -6.36 3.61
C ALA A 15 -0.12 -5.67 4.23
N GLU A 16 1.06 -6.26 4.09
CA GLU A 16 2.33 -5.67 4.53
C GLU A 16 2.63 -4.38 3.74
N ASN A 17 2.51 -4.42 2.41
CA ASN A 17 2.67 -3.22 1.59
C ASN A 17 1.65 -2.13 1.92
N ALA A 18 0.40 -2.52 2.23
CA ALA A 18 -0.61 -1.56 2.66
C ALA A 18 -0.21 -0.83 3.95
N ALA A 19 0.35 -1.56 4.92
CA ALA A 19 0.83 -0.98 6.16
C ALA A 19 2.00 -0.03 5.93
N ASP A 20 2.97 -0.41 5.09
CA ASP A 20 4.15 0.42 4.78
C ASP A 20 3.75 1.74 4.10
N HIS A 21 2.84 1.69 3.13
CA HIS A 21 2.34 2.90 2.47
C HIS A 21 1.53 3.80 3.43
N ALA A 22 0.74 3.21 4.34
CA ALA A 22 0.01 3.97 5.34
C ALA A 22 0.95 4.67 6.34
N ASP A 23 2.00 3.98 6.80
CA ASP A 23 3.02 4.55 7.68
C ASP A 23 3.80 5.67 6.99
N SER A 24 4.18 5.45 5.72
CA SER A 24 4.81 6.48 4.87
C SER A 24 3.92 7.71 4.74
N ALA A 25 2.63 7.53 4.46
CA ALA A 25 1.67 8.64 4.37
C ALA A 25 1.60 9.45 5.67
N VAL A 26 1.46 8.78 6.81
CA VAL A 26 1.39 9.42 8.13
C VAL A 26 2.67 10.19 8.44
N ARG A 27 3.84 9.60 8.16
CA ARG A 27 5.13 10.27 8.35
C ARG A 27 5.24 11.53 7.50
N VAL A 28 4.90 11.44 6.22
CA VAL A 28 4.94 12.60 5.32
C VAL A 28 3.95 13.68 5.78
N MET A 29 2.73 13.34 6.23
CA MET A 29 1.79 14.35 6.75
C MET A 29 2.29 15.05 8.01
N ASN A 30 3.00 14.35 8.89
CA ASN A 30 3.51 14.90 10.14
C ASN A 30 4.79 15.74 9.94
N GLU A 31 5.56 15.46 8.89
CA GLU A 31 6.81 16.16 8.56
C GLU A 31 6.63 17.28 7.52
N ALA A 32 5.41 17.46 6.99
CA ALA A 32 5.15 18.36 5.87
C ALA A 32 4.96 19.83 6.28
N ASP A 33 5.91 20.68 5.90
CA ASP A 33 5.74 22.15 5.92
C ASP A 33 5.26 22.73 4.57
N LEU A 34 5.26 21.91 3.51
CA LEU A 34 4.96 22.34 2.14
C LEU A 34 3.76 21.57 1.52
N PRO A 35 2.95 22.21 0.66
CA PRO A 35 1.78 21.59 0.02
C PRO A 35 2.09 20.31 -0.77
N GLU A 36 3.25 20.20 -1.41
CA GLU A 36 3.63 19.05 -2.26
C GLU A 36 3.78 17.75 -1.45
N TYR A 37 4.15 17.87 -0.16
CA TYR A 37 4.21 16.71 0.73
C TYR A 37 2.81 16.20 1.09
N ARG A 38 1.83 17.09 1.16
CA ARG A 38 0.44 16.70 1.41
C ARG A 38 -0.12 15.87 0.26
N ASP A 39 0.14 16.29 -0.98
CA ASP A 39 -0.28 15.54 -2.17
C ASP A 39 0.38 14.16 -2.22
N ARG A 40 1.70 14.10 -1.92
CA ARG A 40 2.40 12.83 -1.80
C ARG A 40 1.83 11.93 -0.70
N ALA A 41 1.48 12.49 0.45
CA ALA A 41 0.87 11.69 1.52
C ALA A 41 -0.50 11.12 1.12
N PHE A 42 -1.31 11.88 0.38
CA PHE A 42 -2.56 11.37 -0.18
C PHE A 42 -2.34 10.27 -1.20
N GLU A 43 -1.31 10.39 -2.03
CA GLU A 43 -0.92 9.34 -2.97
C GLU A 43 -0.51 8.04 -2.26
N GLU A 44 0.36 8.15 -1.25
CA GLU A 44 0.78 7.01 -0.41
C GLU A 44 -0.43 6.35 0.27
N MET A 45 -1.35 7.15 0.80
CA MET A 45 -2.59 6.62 1.41
C MET A 45 -3.49 5.91 0.37
N GLY A 46 -3.56 6.44 -0.86
CA GLY A 46 -4.26 5.79 -1.96
C GLY A 46 -3.67 4.42 -2.31
N PHE A 47 -2.35 4.31 -2.35
CA PHE A 47 -1.67 3.02 -2.53
C PHE A 47 -1.96 2.06 -1.38
N ALA A 48 -1.93 2.53 -0.13
CA ALA A 48 -2.24 1.71 1.04
C ALA A 48 -3.64 1.07 0.93
N ILE A 49 -4.66 1.87 0.60
CA ILE A 49 -6.04 1.41 0.44
C ILE A 49 -6.14 0.36 -0.68
N ASN A 50 -5.51 0.61 -1.82
CA ASN A 50 -5.52 -0.32 -2.94
C ASN A 50 -4.87 -1.66 -2.59
N GLN A 51 -3.71 -1.65 -1.93
CA GLN A 51 -3.03 -2.87 -1.51
C GLN A 51 -3.86 -3.66 -0.48
N LEU A 52 -4.51 -2.97 0.47
CA LEU A 52 -5.39 -3.63 1.43
C LEU A 52 -6.61 -4.26 0.75
N ALA A 53 -7.20 -3.60 -0.24
CA ALA A 53 -8.32 -4.16 -1.00
C ALA A 53 -7.92 -5.45 -1.74
N LEU A 54 -6.72 -5.49 -2.33
CA LEU A 54 -6.16 -6.69 -2.98
C LEU A 54 -5.93 -7.82 -1.96
N ALA A 55 -5.44 -7.50 -0.76
CA ALA A 55 -5.29 -8.47 0.31
C ALA A 55 -6.64 -9.09 0.72
N ILE A 56 -7.67 -8.26 0.89
CA ILE A 56 -9.02 -8.69 1.25
C ILE A 56 -9.62 -9.56 0.15
N ALA A 57 -9.48 -9.17 -1.12
CA ALA A 57 -9.95 -9.95 -2.25
C ALA A 57 -9.31 -11.35 -2.27
N GLY A 58 -7.99 -11.44 -2.12
CA GLY A 58 -7.27 -12.71 -2.08
C GLY A 58 -7.66 -13.60 -0.88
N LEU A 59 -8.04 -13.01 0.26
CA LEU A 59 -8.57 -13.77 1.40
C LEU A 59 -10.00 -14.25 1.17
N ALA A 60 -10.84 -13.43 0.52
CA ALA A 60 -12.22 -13.78 0.19
C ALA A 60 -12.26 -14.95 -0.80
N GLU A 61 -11.45 -14.90 -1.86
CA GLU A 61 -11.34 -15.97 -2.86
C GLU A 61 -11.01 -17.32 -2.21
N ARG A 62 -10.10 -17.34 -1.22
CA ARG A 62 -9.72 -18.56 -0.48
C ARG A 62 -10.80 -19.11 0.45
N LYS A 63 -11.78 -18.31 0.86
CA LYS A 63 -12.88 -18.76 1.73
C LYS A 63 -14.07 -19.34 0.97
N THR A 64 -14.19 -19.00 -0.31
CA THR A 64 -15.26 -19.50 -1.20
C THR A 64 -14.95 -20.84 -1.87
N LEU A 65 -13.71 -21.33 -1.74
CA LEU A 65 -13.23 -22.65 -2.22
C LEU A 65 -13.21 -23.66 -1.07
#